data_AF-A0A5S4ZQQ3-F1
#
_entry.id   AF-A0A5S4ZQQ3-F1
#
_cell.length_a   1.000
_cell.length_b   1.000
_cell.length_c   1.000
_cell.angle_alpha   90.00
_cell.angle_beta   90.00
_cell.angle_gamma   90.00
#
_symmetry.space_group_name_H-M   'P 1'
#
loop_
_entity.id
_entity.type
_entity.pdbx_description
1 polymer ?
#
loop_
_entity_poly.entity_id
_entity_poly.type
_entity_poly.pdbx_seq_one_letter_code
_entity_poly.pdbx_strand_id
1 'polypeptide(L)'
;MLSDQKIWALLGDVNRTIDKDVIRLMFIELFSRLKALEEENLALRVLLIEEGLVNQELFNSFKEAVHDFLQMKGEQAARESDFFAKSGVSFPEWVNFKLNGQFSKPIEQ
;
A
#
# COMPACT_ATOMS: atom_id res chain seq x y z
N MET A 1 19.60 5.18 7.74
CA MET A 1 18.30 5.08 7.04
C MET A 1 18.52 5.37 5.57
N LEU A 2 18.15 4.46 4.67
CA LEU A 2 17.99 4.81 3.25
C LEU A 2 16.85 5.83 3.20
N SER A 3 17.12 7.05 2.73
CA SER A 3 16.08 8.07 2.59
C SER A 3 15.00 7.55 1.64
N ASP A 4 13.74 7.83 1.93
CA ASP A 4 12.62 7.37 1.11
C ASP A 4 12.82 7.75 -0.37
N GLN A 5 13.45 8.90 -0.65
CA GLN A 5 13.86 9.31 -2.01
C GLN A 5 14.74 8.28 -2.74
N LYS A 6 15.66 7.60 -2.05
CA LYS A 6 16.51 6.56 -2.65
C LYS A 6 15.72 5.30 -2.96
N ILE A 7 14.75 4.95 -2.11
CA ILE A 7 13.85 3.80 -2.34
C ILE A 7 12.96 4.10 -3.55
N TRP A 8 12.40 5.31 -3.64
CA TRP A 8 11.62 5.74 -4.78
C TRP A 8 12.43 5.83 -6.08
N ALA A 9 13.67 6.30 -6.04
CA ALA A 9 14.56 6.32 -7.20
C ALA A 9 14.95 4.91 -7.67
N LEU A 10 15.13 3.95 -6.74
CA LEU A 10 15.36 2.53 -7.05
C LEU A 10 14.14 1.86 -7.68
N LEU A 11 12.94 2.23 -7.27
CA LEU A 11 11.67 1.75 -7.83
C LEU A 11 11.32 2.44 -9.17
N GLY A 12 11.91 3.60 -9.46
CA GLY A 12 11.66 4.39 -10.67
C GLY A 12 12.35 3.86 -11.93
N ASP A 13 13.42 3.07 -11.80
CA ASP A 13 14.07 2.41 -12.94
C ASP A 13 13.45 1.03 -13.19
N VAL A 14 12.29 1.03 -13.85
CA VAL A 14 11.53 -0.18 -14.21
C VAL A 14 12.25 -1.12 -15.18
N ASN A 15 13.36 -0.70 -15.79
CA ASN A 15 14.15 -1.53 -16.70
C ASN A 15 15.33 -2.24 -16.01
N ARG A 16 15.60 -1.91 -14.74
CA ARG A 16 16.69 -2.51 -13.99
C ARG A 16 16.36 -3.95 -13.59
N THR A 17 17.26 -4.86 -13.91
CA THR A 17 17.24 -6.22 -13.36
C THR A 17 17.59 -6.14 -11.88
N ILE A 18 16.61 -6.32 -11.00
CA ILE A 18 16.84 -6.40 -9.56
C ILE A 18 17.35 -7.81 -9.23
N ASP A 19 18.46 -7.89 -8.51
CA ASP A 19 18.99 -9.16 -8.02
C ASP A 19 17.96 -9.87 -7.12
N LYS A 20 17.78 -11.19 -7.30
CA LYS A 20 16.87 -12.02 -6.51
C LYS A 20 17.17 -11.94 -5.01
N ASP A 21 18.43 -11.79 -4.62
CA ASP A 21 18.80 -11.71 -3.21
C ASP A 21 18.45 -10.33 -2.62
N VAL A 22 18.55 -9.26 -3.42
CA VAL A 22 18.06 -7.93 -3.03
C VAL A 22 16.54 -7.93 -2.86
N ILE A 23 15.80 -8.57 -3.78
CA ILE A 23 14.35 -8.74 -3.68
C ILE A 23 13.97 -9.48 -2.39
N ARG A 24 14.69 -10.57 -2.07
CA ARG A 24 14.46 -11.34 -0.84
C ARG A 24 14.66 -10.50 0.42
N LEU A 25 15.76 -9.73 0.49
CA LEU A 25 16.02 -8.83 1.61
C LEU A 25 14.94 -7.75 1.74
N MET A 26 14.47 -7.19 0.62
CA MET A 26 13.35 -6.23 0.62
C MET A 26 12.06 -6.85 1.16
N PHE A 27 11.73 -8.09 0.76
CA PHE A 27 10.56 -8.79 1.31
C PHE A 27 10.72 -9.08 2.80
N ILE A 28 11.89 -9.55 3.25
CA ILE A 28 12.15 -9.81 4.68
C ILE A 28 11.94 -8.54 5.50
N GLU A 29 12.48 -7.41 5.04
CA GLU A 29 12.30 -6.12 5.69
C GLU A 29 10.82 -5.68 5.73
N LEU A 30 10.11 -5.83 4.61
CA LEU A 30 8.67 -5.53 4.55
C LEU A 30 7.86 -6.39 5.52
N PHE A 31 8.11 -7.70 5.57
CA PHE A 31 7.44 -8.60 6.51
C PHE A 31 7.81 -8.27 7.96
N SER A 32 9.06 -7.90 8.24
CA SER A 32 9.49 -7.49 9.58
C SER A 32 8.76 -6.23 10.04
N ARG A 33 8.60 -5.23 9.17
CA ARG A 33 7.84 -4.00 9.49
C ARG A 33 6.37 -4.29 9.73
N LEU A 34 5.77 -5.16 8.92
CA LEU A 34 4.38 -5.57 9.10
C LEU A 34 4.18 -6.26 10.45
N LYS A 35 5.12 -7.14 10.84
CA LYS A 35 5.11 -7.83 12.12
C LYS A 35 5.19 -6.87 13.31
N ALA A 36 6.10 -5.90 13.26
CA ALA A 36 6.22 -4.89 14.31
C ALA A 36 4.94 -4.06 14.46
N LEU A 37 4.33 -3.65 13.34
CA LEU A 37 3.07 -2.91 13.36
C LEU A 37 1.91 -3.74 13.97
N GLU A 38 1.87 -5.04 13.69
CA GLU A 38 0.89 -5.96 14.29
C GLU A 38 1.06 -6.03 15.83
N GLU A 39 2.30 -6.15 16.31
CA GLU A 39 2.63 -6.17 17.74
C GLU A 39 2.27 -4.85 18.44
N GLU A 40 2.62 -3.71 17.85
CA GLU A 40 2.28 -2.38 18.37
C GLU A 40 0.76 -2.16 18.44
N ASN A 41 0.03 -2.61 17.42
CA ASN A 41 -1.43 -2.52 17.40
C ASN A 41 -2.07 -3.35 18.52
N LEU A 42 -1.57 -4.57 18.74
CA LEU A 42 -2.03 -5.43 19.83
C LEU A 42 -1.73 -4.82 21.20
N ALA A 43 -0.52 -4.29 21.40
CA ALA A 43 -0.13 -3.63 22.64
C ALA A 43 -1.03 -2.41 22.94
N LEU A 44 -1.28 -1.57 21.92
CA LEU A 44 -2.18 -0.43 22.05
C LEU A 44 -3.60 -0.87 22.38
N ARG A 45 -4.11 -1.92 21.73
CA ARG A 45 -5.44 -2.46 22.03
C ARG A 45 -5.56 -2.88 23.49
N VAL A 46 -4.58 -3.60 24.02
CA VAL A 46 -4.58 -4.03 25.43
C VAL A 46 -4.60 -2.82 26.35
N LEU A 47 -3.73 -1.84 26.13
CA LEU A 47 -3.69 -0.61 26.92
C LEU A 47 -5.02 0.15 26.90
N LEU A 48 -5.64 0.32 25.73
CA LEU A 48 -6.92 1.01 25.61
C LEU A 48 -8.07 0.29 26.32
N ILE A 49 -8.03 -1.04 26.40
CA ILE A 49 -9.01 -1.85 27.14
C ILE A 49 -8.77 -1.75 28.65
N GLU A 50 -7.51 -1.90 29.10
CA GLU A 50 -7.13 -1.79 30.53
C GLU A 50 -7.45 -0.41 31.11
N GLU A 51 -7.23 0.66 30.34
CA GLU A 51 -7.58 2.03 30.73
C GLU A 51 -9.09 2.34 30.60
N GLY A 52 -9.91 1.37 30.15
CA GLY A 52 -11.34 1.54 29.97
C GLY A 52 -11.74 2.55 28.89
N LEU A 53 -10.81 2.98 28.04
CA LEU A 53 -11.03 3.95 26.97
C LEU A 53 -11.79 3.35 25.78
N VAL A 54 -11.66 2.04 25.58
CA VAL A 54 -12.35 1.30 24.52
C VAL A 54 -12.97 0.04 25.10
N ASN A 55 -14.29 -0.11 24.94
CA ASN A 55 -14.96 -1.36 25.26
C ASN A 55 -14.92 -2.33 24.06
N GLN A 56 -15.11 -3.62 24.33
CA GLN A 56 -14.98 -4.68 23.33
C GLN A 56 -16.01 -4.56 22.18
N GLU A 57 -17.20 -4.03 22.45
CA GLU A 57 -18.27 -3.85 21.46
C GLU A 57 -17.91 -2.73 20.46
N LEU A 58 -17.45 -1.59 20.95
CA LEU A 58 -16.96 -0.47 20.15
C LEU A 58 -15.75 -0.90 19.30
N PHE A 59 -14.83 -1.67 19.87
CA PHE A 59 -13.69 -2.19 19.11
C PHE A 59 -14.15 -3.08 17.95
N ASN A 60 -15.09 -4.00 18.21
CA ASN A 60 -15.57 -4.92 17.19
C ASN A 60 -16.28 -4.19 16.04
N SER A 61 -17.11 -3.19 16.33
CA SER A 61 -17.80 -2.43 15.27
C SER A 61 -16.83 -1.63 14.39
N PHE A 62 -15.80 -1.01 14.97
CA PHE A 62 -14.76 -0.34 14.20
C PHE A 62 -13.91 -1.32 13.39
N LYS A 63 -13.62 -2.50 13.93
CA LYS A 63 -12.90 -3.55 13.20
C LYS A 63 -13.65 -3.98 11.95
N GLU A 64 -14.97 -4.16 12.04
CA GLU A 64 -15.84 -4.47 10.90
C GLU A 64 -15.83 -3.32 9.87
N ALA A 65 -16.03 -2.08 10.32
CA ALA A 65 -16.01 -0.92 9.42
C ALA A 65 -14.67 -0.74 8.68
N VAL A 66 -13.55 -1.00 9.37
CA VAL A 66 -12.20 -0.98 8.76
C VAL A 66 -12.04 -2.14 7.76
N HIS A 67 -12.54 -3.32 8.08
CA HIS A 67 -12.51 -4.47 7.18
C HIS A 67 -13.27 -4.16 5.88
N ASP A 68 -14.49 -3.65 5.98
CA ASP A 68 -15.32 -3.29 4.83
C ASP A 68 -14.65 -2.20 3.97
N PHE A 69 -14.08 -1.18 4.62
CA PHE A 69 -13.33 -0.14 3.92
C PHE A 69 -12.13 -0.70 3.14
N LEU A 70 -11.36 -1.62 3.74
CA LEU A 70 -10.22 -2.25 3.09
C LEU A 70 -10.66 -3.16 1.94
N GLN A 71 -11.77 -3.87 2.09
CA GLN A 71 -12.36 -4.66 1.00
C GLN A 71 -12.73 -3.77 -0.19
N MET A 72 -13.46 -2.67 0.07
CA MET A 72 -13.83 -1.71 -0.98
C MET A 72 -12.61 -1.10 -1.68
N LYS A 73 -11.57 -0.74 -0.91
CA LYS A 73 -10.27 -0.29 -1.45
C LYS A 73 -9.63 -1.35 -2.34
N GLY A 74 -9.66 -2.62 -1.94
CA GLY A 74 -9.14 -3.74 -2.70
C GLY A 74 -9.89 -3.95 -4.02
N GLU A 75 -11.22 -3.90 -3.98
CA GLU A 75 -12.06 -3.98 -5.19
C GLU A 75 -11.79 -2.81 -6.14
N GLN A 76 -11.64 -1.59 -5.61
CA GLN A 76 -11.27 -0.43 -6.42
C GLN A 76 -9.89 -0.63 -7.08
N ALA A 77 -8.89 -1.07 -6.33
CA ALA A 77 -7.55 -1.32 -6.86
C ALA A 77 -7.55 -2.42 -7.94
N ALA A 78 -8.35 -3.47 -7.77
CA ALA A 78 -8.53 -4.51 -8.78
C ALA A 78 -9.14 -3.93 -10.07
N ARG A 79 -10.21 -3.13 -9.95
CA ARG A 79 -10.83 -2.45 -11.11
C ARG A 79 -9.86 -1.49 -11.81
N GLU A 80 -9.04 -0.77 -11.04
CA GLU A 80 -8.01 0.12 -11.57
C GLU A 80 -6.92 -0.66 -12.32
N SER A 81 -6.50 -1.81 -11.79
CA SER A 81 -5.55 -2.71 -12.45
C SER A 81 -6.12 -3.27 -13.76
N ASP A 82 -7.38 -3.70 -13.75
CA ASP A 82 -8.08 -4.18 -14.95
C ASP A 82 -8.24 -3.09 -16.01
N PHE A 83 -8.50 -1.85 -15.58
CA PHE A 83 -8.54 -0.69 -16.47
C PHE A 83 -7.17 -0.43 -17.10
N PHE A 84 -6.11 -0.40 -16.29
CA PHE A 84 -4.74 -0.22 -16.77
C PHE A 84 -4.34 -1.30 -17.79
N ALA A 85 -4.66 -2.57 -17.52
CA ALA A 85 -4.35 -3.68 -18.42
C ALA A 85 -5.06 -3.56 -19.80
N LYS A 86 -6.19 -2.85 -19.86
CA LYS A 86 -7.01 -2.67 -21.08
C LYS A 86 -6.82 -1.32 -21.76
N SER A 87 -6.20 -0.34 -21.10
CA SER A 87 -6.14 1.04 -21.58
C SER A 87 -5.05 1.31 -22.60
N GLY A 88 -4.04 0.43 -22.72
CA GLY A 88 -2.89 0.63 -23.60
C GLY A 88 -1.93 1.75 -23.16
N VAL A 89 -2.20 2.38 -22.00
CA VAL A 89 -1.36 3.42 -21.41
C VAL A 89 -0.08 2.80 -20.85
N SER A 90 1.07 3.44 -21.06
CA SER A 90 2.32 2.94 -20.49
C SER A 90 2.34 3.05 -18.95
N PHE A 91 3.03 2.13 -18.27
CA PHE A 91 3.13 2.14 -16.81
C PHE A 91 3.65 3.50 -16.26
N PRO A 92 4.68 4.15 -16.85
CA PRO A 92 5.13 5.47 -16.40
C PRO A 92 4.05 6.56 -16.51
N GLU A 93 3.26 6.56 -17.58
CA GLU A 93 2.15 7.52 -17.77
C GLU A 93 1.01 7.26 -16.79
N TRP A 94 0.72 5.99 -16.50
CA TRP A 94 -0.26 5.61 -15.49
C TRP A 94 0.15 6.05 -14.09
N VAL A 95 1.41 5.83 -13.71
CA VAL A 95 1.96 6.31 -12.43
C VAL A 95 1.92 7.84 -12.36
N ASN A 96 2.28 8.54 -13.45
CA ASN A 96 2.21 10.00 -13.49
C ASN A 96 0.77 10.51 -13.30
N PHE A 97 -0.21 9.88 -13.96
CA PHE A 97 -1.62 10.20 -13.78
C PHE A 97 -2.10 9.98 -12.34
N LYS A 98 -1.70 8.88 -11.71
CA LYS A 98 -2.08 8.59 -10.30
C LYS A 98 -1.49 9.59 -9.31
N LEU A 99 -0.33 10.17 -9.61
CA LEU A 99 0.34 11.15 -8.74
C LEU A 99 -0.12 12.59 -8.99
N ASN A 100 -0.33 12.97 -10.24
CA ASN A 100 -0.52 14.37 -10.66
C ASN A 100 -1.92 14.65 -11.24
N GLY A 101 -2.77 13.63 -11.40
CA GLY A 101 -4.13 13.76 -11.94
C GLY A 101 -4.19 14.07 -13.44
N GLN A 102 -3.06 14.03 -14.16
CA GLN A 102 -2.97 14.37 -15.58
C GLN A 102 -2.06 13.39 -16.32
N PHE A 103 -2.44 13.01 -17.54
CA PHE A 103 -1.55 12.28 -18.45
C PHE A 103 -0.59 13.28 -19.13
N SER A 104 0.66 12.88 -19.32
CA SER A 104 1.72 13.72 -19.90
C SER A 104 1.46 14.11 -21.37
N LYS A 105 0.58 13.37 -22.04
CA LYS A 105 0.08 13.63 -23.39
C LYS A 105 -1.43 13.40 -23.44
N PRO A 106 -2.19 14.13 -24.28
CA PRO A 106 -3.58 13.79 -24.56
C PRO A 106 -3.62 12.36 -25.12
N ILE A 107 -4.61 11.57 -24.69
CA ILE A 107 -4.92 10.30 -25.34
C ILE A 107 -5.46 10.68 -26.73
N GLU A 108 -4.61 10.67 -27.74
CA GLU A 108 -5.04 10.81 -29.12
C GLU A 108 -5.96 9.62 -29.46
N GLN A 109 -7.17 9.95 -29.92
CA GLN A 109 -8.20 8.99 -30.33
C GLN A 109 -7.86 8.34 -31.67
#